data_AF-A0A439IDX9-F1
#
_entry.id   AF-A0A439IDX9-F1
#
_cell.length_a   1.000
_cell.length_b   1.000
_cell.length_c   1.000
_cell.angle_alpha   90.00
_cell.angle_beta   90.00
_cell.angle_gamma   90.00
#
_symmetry.space_group_name_H-M   'P 1'
#
loop_
_entity.id
_entity.type
_entity.pdbx_description
1 polymer ?
#
loop_
_entity_poly.entity_id
_entity_poly.type
_entity_poly.pdbx_seq_one_letter_code
_entity_poly.pdbx_strand_id
1 'polypeptide(L)'
;MAPTLPAPASLRRTSTPSRIPVRPNGPREPFASRWRMTSLQITDSQGKKADVPYSGQVIFSQSGTLSVQAMDQDPAAKPTTYTANGYEAYYGPVAIDEEKSTFTITVESSLVRNLIGQELQRVFEVAGDHLVITPVDPEEGWRVTYERL
;
A
#
# COMPACT_ATOMS: atom_id res chain seq x y z
N MET A 1 -45.17 -2.96 18.81
CA MET A 1 -45.49 -2.42 17.48
C MET A 1 -44.40 -1.44 17.11
N ALA A 2 -43.55 -1.76 16.13
CA ALA A 2 -42.53 -0.84 15.63
C ALA A 2 -43.09 -0.05 14.43
N PRO A 3 -42.78 1.25 14.26
CA PRO A 3 -43.25 2.02 13.12
C PRO A 3 -42.49 1.64 11.85
N THR A 4 -43.22 1.44 10.76
CA THR A 4 -42.72 1.18 9.41
C THR A 4 -42.09 2.45 8.82
N LEU A 5 -40.82 2.39 8.41
CA LEU A 5 -40.15 3.46 7.66
C LEU A 5 -40.68 3.51 6.21
N PRO A 6 -40.97 4.69 5.64
CA PRO A 6 -41.36 4.81 4.23
C PRO A 6 -40.15 4.61 3.30
N ALA A 7 -40.37 4.00 2.15
CA ALA A 7 -39.36 3.79 1.11
C ALA A 7 -38.90 5.14 0.49
N PRO A 8 -37.61 5.29 0.10
CA PRO A 8 -37.12 6.54 -0.48
C PRO A 8 -37.61 6.75 -1.92
N ALA A 9 -37.96 8.00 -2.22
CA ALA A 9 -38.36 8.45 -3.55
C ALA A 9 -37.19 8.42 -4.56
N SER A 10 -37.46 7.94 -5.78
CA SER A 10 -36.49 7.86 -6.87
C SER A 10 -36.03 9.25 -7.32
N LEU A 11 -34.77 9.60 -7.03
CA LEU A 11 -34.12 10.78 -7.59
C LEU A 11 -33.78 10.56 -9.07
N ARG A 12 -34.45 11.31 -9.95
CA ARG A 12 -34.01 11.47 -11.36
C ARG A 12 -32.70 12.26 -11.37
N ARG A 13 -31.61 11.63 -11.78
CA ARG A 13 -30.34 12.32 -12.05
C ARG A 13 -30.41 12.98 -13.42
N THR A 14 -30.35 14.31 -13.45
CA THR A 14 -30.02 15.06 -14.66
C THR A 14 -28.54 14.86 -14.98
N SER A 15 -28.24 14.43 -16.21
CA SER A 15 -26.88 14.18 -16.68
C SER A 15 -26.23 15.48 -17.13
N THR A 16 -25.44 16.11 -16.27
CA THR A 16 -24.44 17.10 -16.69
C THR A 16 -23.25 16.34 -17.31
N PRO A 17 -22.73 16.72 -18.49
CA PRO A 17 -21.54 16.08 -19.02
C PRO A 17 -20.35 16.37 -18.10
N SER A 18 -19.89 15.32 -17.41
CA SER A 18 -18.76 15.39 -16.50
C SER A 18 -17.50 15.61 -17.31
N ARG A 19 -16.82 16.74 -17.10
CA ARG A 19 -15.47 16.98 -17.61
C ARG A 19 -14.55 15.98 -16.92
N ILE A 20 -14.21 14.90 -17.62
CA ILE A 20 -13.31 13.84 -17.12
C ILE A 20 -11.98 14.53 -16.76
N PRO A 21 -11.55 14.53 -15.49
CA PRO A 21 -10.19 14.91 -15.17
C PRO A 21 -9.27 13.87 -15.82
N VAL A 22 -8.30 14.33 -16.60
CA VAL A 22 -7.24 13.49 -17.18
C VAL A 22 -6.56 12.78 -16.00
N ARG A 23 -6.84 11.48 -15.85
CA ARG A 23 -6.13 10.65 -14.88
C ARG A 23 -4.69 10.50 -15.38
N PRO A 24 -3.67 10.64 -14.52
CA PRO A 24 -2.34 10.17 -14.89
C PRO A 24 -2.47 8.70 -15.30
N ASN A 25 -1.81 8.32 -16.40
CA ASN A 25 -1.85 6.97 -16.93
C ASN A 25 -1.62 5.98 -15.77
N GLY A 26 -2.57 5.06 -15.56
CA GLY A 26 -2.43 4.01 -14.56
C GLY A 26 -1.15 3.20 -14.79
N PRO A 27 -0.67 2.47 -13.77
CA PRO A 27 0.52 1.65 -13.91
C PRO A 27 0.39 0.73 -15.14
N ARG A 28 1.42 0.64 -15.99
CA ARG A 28 1.41 -0.31 -17.11
C ARG A 28 1.24 -1.73 -16.57
N GLU A 29 0.67 -2.63 -17.38
CA GLU A 29 0.43 -4.06 -17.10
C GLU A 29 1.49 -4.78 -16.21
N PRO A 30 2.83 -4.61 -16.41
CA PRO A 30 3.82 -5.27 -15.55
C PRO A 30 3.86 -4.78 -14.10
N PHE A 31 3.27 -3.62 -13.79
CA PHE A 31 3.22 -3.09 -12.43
C PHE A 31 1.87 -3.35 -11.78
N ALA A 32 0.77 -3.36 -12.55
CA ALA A 32 -0.56 -3.72 -12.07
C ALA A 32 -0.64 -5.23 -11.78
N SER A 33 -0.13 -5.63 -10.61
CA SER A 33 0.04 -7.02 -10.23
C SER A 33 -0.04 -7.17 -8.71
N ARG A 34 -0.30 -8.40 -8.30
CA ARG A 34 -0.23 -8.83 -6.90
C ARG A 34 1.14 -9.43 -6.65
N TRP A 35 1.73 -9.06 -5.52
CA TRP A 35 3.07 -9.48 -5.13
C TRP A 35 3.02 -10.05 -3.71
N ARG A 36 3.51 -11.27 -3.53
CA ARG A 36 3.59 -11.95 -2.23
C ARG A 36 4.94 -11.67 -1.59
N MET A 37 4.93 -11.30 -0.31
CA MET A 37 6.16 -11.05 0.44
C MET A 37 6.94 -12.35 0.64
N THR A 38 8.25 -12.32 0.38
CA THR A 38 9.15 -13.47 0.59
C THR A 38 10.21 -13.21 1.65
N SER A 39 10.55 -11.95 1.91
CA SER A 39 11.45 -11.56 3.00
C SER A 39 11.20 -10.11 3.42
N LEU A 40 11.25 -9.84 4.71
CA LEU A 40 11.39 -8.51 5.29
C LEU A 40 12.65 -8.49 6.15
N GLN A 41 13.52 -7.53 5.88
CA GLN A 41 14.72 -7.27 6.66
C GLN A 41 14.61 -5.91 7.32
N ILE A 42 14.88 -5.85 8.62
CA ILE A 42 14.94 -4.60 9.38
C ILE A 42 16.34 -4.44 9.95
N THR A 43 16.84 -3.20 9.94
CA THR A 43 18.13 -2.84 10.54
C THR A 43 17.97 -2.86 12.06
N ASP A 44 18.76 -3.69 12.72
CA ASP A 44 18.78 -3.82 14.17
C ASP A 44 19.53 -2.66 14.84
N SER A 45 19.55 -2.66 16.17
CA SER A 45 20.25 -1.64 16.97
C SER A 45 21.78 -1.62 16.77
N GLN A 46 22.35 -2.61 16.07
CA GLN A 46 23.77 -2.69 15.72
C GLN A 46 24.03 -2.28 14.26
N GLY A 47 23.00 -1.83 13.53
CA GLY A 47 23.12 -1.43 12.14
C GLY A 47 23.14 -2.61 11.15
N LYS A 48 22.83 -3.83 11.60
CA LYS A 48 22.80 -5.02 10.75
C LYS A 48 21.38 -5.35 10.33
N LYS A 49 21.19 -5.79 9.09
CA LYS A 49 19.91 -6.31 8.61
C LYS A 49 19.63 -7.68 9.21
N ALA A 50 18.48 -7.82 9.86
CA ALA A 50 17.95 -9.07 10.39
C ALA A 50 16.60 -9.38 9.72
N ASP A 51 16.39 -10.64 9.36
CA ASP A 51 15.09 -11.09 8.84
C ASP A 51 14.04 -11.10 9.96
N VAL A 52 12.83 -10.66 9.62
CA VAL A 52 11.67 -10.68 10.51
C VAL A 52 10.66 -11.66 9.92
N PRO A 53 9.98 -12.50 10.74
CA PRO A 53 9.04 -13.52 10.26
C PRO A 53 7.72 -12.89 9.78
N TYR A 54 7.79 -12.04 8.76
CA TYR A 54 6.65 -11.39 8.17
C TYR A 54 6.04 -12.24 7.05
N SER A 55 4.73 -12.09 6.89
CA SER A 55 4.00 -12.58 5.73
C SER A 55 3.06 -11.50 5.23
N GLY A 56 2.79 -11.45 3.93
CA GLY A 56 1.95 -10.39 3.39
C GLY A 56 1.95 -10.30 1.87
N GLN A 57 1.33 -9.24 1.39
CA GLN A 57 1.26 -8.91 -0.03
C GLN A 57 1.17 -7.40 -0.24
N VAL A 58 1.62 -6.97 -1.42
CA VAL A 58 1.34 -5.66 -1.98
C VAL A 58 0.62 -5.84 -3.32
N ILE A 59 -0.43 -5.06 -3.54
CA ILE A 59 -1.22 -5.11 -4.79
C ILE A 59 -1.22 -3.72 -5.39
N PHE A 60 -0.75 -3.63 -6.63
CA PHE A 60 -0.92 -2.46 -7.47
C PHE A 60 -2.09 -2.74 -8.43
N SER A 61 -3.13 -1.92 -8.39
CA SER A 61 -4.29 -2.08 -9.26
C SER A 61 -4.11 -1.33 -10.58
N GLN A 62 -4.74 -1.85 -11.65
CA GLN A 62 -4.84 -1.13 -12.93
C GLN A 62 -5.52 0.24 -12.78
N SER A 63 -6.37 0.40 -11.75
CA SER A 63 -7.06 1.67 -11.46
C SER A 63 -6.17 2.73 -10.79
N GLY A 64 -4.90 2.44 -10.52
CA GLY A 64 -3.95 3.38 -9.92
C GLY A 64 -4.03 3.45 -8.39
N THR A 65 -4.32 2.32 -7.74
CA THR A 65 -4.26 2.20 -6.28
C THR A 65 -3.21 1.18 -5.86
N LEU A 66 -2.68 1.36 -4.65
CA LEU A 66 -1.83 0.40 -3.97
C LEU A 66 -2.51 -0.03 -2.67
N SER A 67 -2.50 -1.32 -2.37
CA SER A 67 -2.87 -1.84 -1.05
C SER A 67 -1.76 -2.71 -0.47
N VAL A 68 -1.47 -2.52 0.82
CA VAL A 68 -0.50 -3.29 1.59
C VAL A 68 -1.24 -4.04 2.69
N GLN A 69 -0.88 -5.31 2.86
CA GLN A 69 -1.30 -6.15 3.97
C GLN A 69 -0.11 -6.99 4.39
N ALA A 70 0.39 -6.82 5.61
CA ALA A 70 1.49 -7.62 6.12
C ALA A 70 1.35 -7.86 7.63
N MET A 71 1.90 -8.95 8.13
CA MET A 71 1.83 -9.35 9.52
C MET A 71 3.17 -9.88 9.99
N ASP A 72 3.68 -9.33 11.09
CA ASP A 72 4.66 -10.01 11.94
C ASP A 72 3.98 -11.22 12.62
N GLN A 73 4.52 -12.42 12.42
CA GLN A 73 3.99 -13.62 13.05
C GLN A 73 4.33 -13.72 14.55
N ASP A 74 5.21 -12.86 15.08
CA ASP A 74 5.48 -12.79 16.51
C ASP A 74 4.28 -12.17 17.26
N PRO A 75 3.59 -12.92 18.15
CA PRO A 75 2.48 -12.37 18.94
C PRO A 75 2.92 -11.28 19.93
N ALA A 76 4.22 -11.16 20.20
CA ALA A 76 4.81 -10.12 21.04
C ALA A 76 5.35 -8.92 20.24
N ALA A 77 5.14 -8.90 18.91
CA ALA A 77 5.58 -7.82 18.03
C ALA A 77 5.09 -6.46 18.53
N LYS A 78 6.04 -5.55 18.78
CA LYS A 78 5.74 -4.19 19.23
C LYS A 78 5.14 -3.36 18.08
N PRO A 79 4.23 -2.42 18.37
CA PRO A 79 3.78 -1.47 17.36
C PRO A 79 4.95 -0.68 16.77
N THR A 80 4.87 -0.40 15.46
CA THR A 80 5.83 0.45 14.74
C THR A 80 5.11 1.67 14.16
N THR A 81 5.83 2.50 13.40
CA THR A 81 5.24 3.59 12.61
C THR A 81 4.14 3.10 11.67
N TYR A 82 4.25 1.88 11.14
CA TYR A 82 3.35 1.34 10.11
C TYR A 82 2.43 0.22 10.62
N THR A 83 2.64 -0.28 11.84
CA THR A 83 1.92 -1.46 12.36
C THR A 83 1.17 -1.19 13.66
N ALA A 84 0.04 -1.87 13.81
CA ALA A 84 -0.64 -2.03 15.09
C ALA A 84 -0.82 -3.54 15.36
N ASN A 85 -0.43 -3.99 16.57
CA ASN A 85 -0.43 -5.41 16.95
C ASN A 85 0.25 -6.33 15.90
N GLY A 86 1.42 -5.92 15.41
CA GLY A 86 2.17 -6.65 14.39
C GLY A 86 1.57 -6.60 12.98
N TYR A 87 0.40 -5.99 12.76
CA TYR A 87 -0.27 -5.94 11.47
C TYR A 87 -0.09 -4.58 10.78
N GLU A 88 0.28 -4.61 9.50
CA GLU A 88 0.32 -3.47 8.58
C GLU A 88 -0.84 -3.59 7.61
N ALA A 89 -1.65 -2.55 7.51
CA ALA A 89 -2.66 -2.46 6.46
C ALA A 89 -2.94 -1.00 6.10
N TYR A 90 -2.77 -0.66 4.83
CA TYR A 90 -3.24 0.59 4.27
C TYR A 90 -3.51 0.47 2.77
N TYR A 91 -4.29 1.39 2.24
CA TYR A 91 -4.47 1.54 0.80
C TYR A 91 -4.64 3.00 0.42
N GLY A 92 -4.44 3.29 -0.86
CA GLY A 92 -4.72 4.59 -1.44
C GLY A 92 -4.28 4.70 -2.90
N PRO A 93 -4.51 5.85 -3.54
CA PRO A 93 -3.96 6.13 -4.87
C PRO A 93 -2.43 6.11 -4.85
N VAL A 94 -1.84 5.65 -5.94
CA VAL A 94 -0.38 5.57 -6.11
C VAL A 94 0.06 6.26 -7.39
N ALA A 95 1.09 7.08 -7.29
CA ALA A 95 1.81 7.65 -8.41
C ALA A 95 3.17 6.95 -8.54
N ILE A 96 3.51 6.49 -9.75
CA ILE A 96 4.77 5.78 -10.01
C ILE A 96 5.62 6.62 -10.95
N ASP A 97 6.87 6.82 -10.59
CA ASP A 97 7.93 7.44 -11.39
C ASP A 97 8.94 6.34 -11.75
N GLU A 98 8.77 5.76 -12.95
CA GLU A 98 9.62 4.68 -13.47
C GLU A 98 11.07 5.16 -13.69
N GLU A 99 11.26 6.41 -14.11
CA GLU A 99 12.59 6.97 -14.39
C GLU A 99 13.43 7.09 -13.12
N LYS A 100 12.78 7.47 -12.00
CA LYS A 100 13.42 7.54 -10.69
C LYS A 100 13.33 6.25 -9.90
N SER A 101 12.63 5.24 -10.42
CA SER A 101 12.35 3.99 -9.72
C SER A 101 11.73 4.24 -8.33
N THR A 102 10.77 5.17 -8.26
CA THR A 102 10.05 5.48 -7.02
C THR A 102 8.54 5.46 -7.22
N PHE A 103 7.80 5.19 -6.16
CA PHE A 103 6.36 5.43 -6.12
C PHE A 103 5.98 6.18 -4.85
N THR A 104 4.88 6.92 -4.93
CA THR A 104 4.29 7.62 -3.79
C THR A 104 2.84 7.18 -3.64
N ILE A 105 2.50 6.65 -2.47
CA ILE A 105 1.11 6.39 -2.09
C ILE A 105 0.59 7.54 -1.23
N THR A 106 -0.58 8.08 -1.57
CA THR A 106 -1.36 8.93 -0.66
C THR A 106 -2.28 8.03 0.14
N VAL A 107 -2.10 7.92 1.45
CA VAL A 107 -2.83 6.96 2.28
C VAL A 107 -4.28 7.42 2.48
N GLU A 108 -5.24 6.64 1.98
CA GLU A 108 -6.67 6.93 2.11
C GLU A 108 -7.28 6.27 3.35
N SER A 109 -6.82 5.06 3.66
CA SER A 109 -7.22 4.31 4.85
C SER A 109 -6.06 3.49 5.37
N SER A 110 -5.97 3.36 6.69
CA SER A 110 -4.90 2.63 7.37
C SER A 110 -5.37 2.10 8.70
N LEU A 111 -4.80 0.95 9.11
CA LEU A 111 -4.91 0.46 10.48
C LEU A 111 -4.30 1.45 11.49
N VAL A 112 -3.15 2.03 11.14
CA VAL A 112 -2.53 3.12 11.90
C VAL A 112 -3.10 4.44 11.41
N ARG A 113 -4.12 4.95 12.15
CA ARG A 113 -4.92 6.13 11.75
C ARG A 113 -4.10 7.38 11.43
N ASN A 114 -2.96 7.58 12.09
CA ASN A 114 -2.12 8.75 11.88
C ASN A 114 -1.52 8.81 10.47
N LEU A 115 -1.47 7.70 9.73
CA LEU A 115 -0.98 7.68 8.36
C LEU A 115 -1.97 8.25 7.35
N ILE A 116 -3.27 8.34 7.70
CA ILE A 116 -4.30 8.80 6.77
C ILE A 116 -4.02 10.24 6.31
N GLY A 117 -4.01 10.45 5.00
CA GLY A 117 -3.69 11.72 4.35
C GLY A 117 -2.20 11.97 4.12
N GLN A 118 -1.30 11.11 4.62
CA GLN A 118 0.13 11.24 4.38
C GLN A 118 0.52 10.66 3.01
N GLU A 119 1.62 11.19 2.48
CA GLU A 119 2.30 10.64 1.31
C GLU A 119 3.50 9.81 1.76
N LEU A 120 3.54 8.54 1.36
CA LEU A 120 4.67 7.65 1.62
C LEU A 120 5.37 7.38 0.30
N GLN A 121 6.57 7.94 0.14
CA GLN A 121 7.41 7.68 -1.02
C GLN A 121 8.37 6.53 -0.74
N ARG A 122 8.51 5.63 -1.71
CA ARG A 122 9.34 4.42 -1.65
C ARG A 122 10.15 4.25 -2.94
N VAL A 123 11.33 3.66 -2.80
CA VAL A 123 12.15 3.21 -3.92
C VAL A 123 11.75 1.78 -4.24
N PHE A 124 11.70 1.43 -5.53
CA PHE A 124 11.42 0.09 -5.97
C PHE A 124 12.44 -0.40 -7.00
N GLU A 125 12.68 -1.70 -7.05
CA GLU A 125 13.43 -2.36 -8.11
C GLU A 125 12.62 -3.57 -8.58
N VAL A 126 12.37 -3.68 -9.89
CA VAL A 126 11.71 -4.84 -10.49
C VAL A 126 12.69 -5.59 -11.38
N ALA A 127 12.88 -6.88 -11.11
CA ALA A 127 13.72 -7.77 -11.90
C ALA A 127 12.97 -9.09 -12.15
N GLY A 128 12.38 -9.22 -13.35
CA GLY A 128 11.53 -10.35 -13.69
C GLY A 128 10.29 -10.42 -12.79
N ASP A 129 10.19 -11.50 -12.03
CA ASP A 129 9.11 -11.75 -11.07
C ASP A 129 9.44 -11.33 -9.63
N HIS A 130 10.55 -10.63 -9.43
CA HIS A 130 10.94 -10.09 -8.13
C HIS A 130 10.73 -8.59 -8.05
N LEU A 131 10.16 -8.14 -6.93
CA LEU A 131 10.01 -6.75 -6.56
C LEU A 131 10.72 -6.51 -5.23
N VAL A 132 11.62 -5.54 -5.20
CA VAL A 132 12.23 -5.04 -3.96
C VAL A 132 11.67 -3.66 -3.69
N ILE A 133 11.30 -3.39 -2.44
CA ILE A 133 10.92 -2.05 -1.99
C ILE A 133 11.80 -1.67 -0.81
N THR A 134 12.27 -0.41 -0.83
CA THR A 134 13.05 0.20 0.25
C THR A 134 12.52 1.61 0.55
N PRO A 135 12.78 2.14 1.75
CA PRO A 135 12.48 3.53 2.07
C PRO A 135 13.37 4.46 1.24
N VAL A 136 12.91 5.70 1.02
CA VAL A 136 13.74 6.76 0.43
C VAL A 136 14.80 7.22 1.42
N ASP A 137 14.43 7.30 2.70
CA ASP A 137 15.35 7.57 3.79
C ASP A 137 16.01 6.28 4.27
N PRO A 138 17.34 6.10 4.11
CA PRO A 138 18.02 4.91 4.59
C PRO A 138 17.97 4.74 6.11
N GLU A 139 17.70 5.80 6.88
CA GLU A 139 17.55 5.73 8.35
C GLU A 139 16.28 4.97 8.78
N GLU A 140 15.25 4.86 7.91
CA GLU A 140 14.11 3.97 8.16
C GLU A 140 14.53 2.49 8.23
N GLY A 141 15.62 2.11 7.56
CA GLY A 141 16.35 0.88 7.86
C GLY A 141 15.69 -0.44 7.45
N TRP A 142 14.70 -0.49 6.57
CA TRP A 142 14.05 -1.74 6.15
C TRP A 142 14.23 -2.06 4.65
N ARG A 143 14.12 -3.34 4.30
CA ARG A 143 14.11 -3.85 2.91
C ARG A 143 13.12 -4.98 2.83
N VAL A 144 12.19 -4.92 1.89
CA VAL A 144 11.23 -5.99 1.65
C VAL A 144 11.38 -6.52 0.23
N THR A 145 11.28 -7.83 0.09
CA THR A 145 11.31 -8.54 -1.19
C THR A 145 10.00 -9.27 -1.39
N TYR A 146 9.49 -9.22 -2.62
CA TYR A 146 8.27 -9.87 -3.05
C TYR A 146 8.50 -10.69 -4.33
N GLU A 147 7.60 -11.63 -4.55
CA GLU A 147 7.45 -12.40 -5.78
C GLU A 147 6.08 -12.13 -6.42
N ARG A 148 6.02 -12.03 -7.74
CA ARG A 148 4.77 -11.87 -8.49
C ARG A 148 3.87 -13.10 -8.33
N LEU A 149 2.57 -12.88 -8.22
CA LEU A 149 1.51 -13.90 -8.19
C LEU A 149 0.65 -13.92 -9.45
#